data_AF-A0A2E3HDW2-F1
#
_entry.id   AF-A0A2E3HDW2-F1
#
_cell.length_a   1.000
_cell.length_b   1.000
_cell.length_c   1.000
_cell.angle_alpha   90.00
_cell.angle_beta   90.00
_cell.angle_gamma   90.00
#
_symmetry.space_group_name_H-M   'P 1'
#
loop_
_entity.id
_entity.type
_entity.pdbx_description
1 polymer ?
#
loop_
_entity_poly.entity_id
_entity_poly.type
_entity_poly.pdbx_seq_one_letter_code
_entity_poly.pdbx_strand_id
1 'polypeptide(L)'
;MFRAGLALVASAATNAGSEPVKLPGIEVDPVGRCVTVESTVCLRKGTLELVACGKGGKVHESLVSIEARPLHLHTALLLLGLKPGNPAIMERVGGEEERWRHLPPSGDPVEVFLTWKEKSGEAVERPVSDFIVRVRDGANRESAREERLPTHTFLFAGSRLVDNESGPRTYLADREENLISLATFGDELLCLPGVYSRDNQALLWEINTKALPAPETRVYLRLRPGMGIGLTSKQSEQKKK
;
A
#
# COMPACT_ATOMS: atom_id res chain seq x y z
N MET A 1 -7.16 -24.36 52.33
CA MET A 1 -6.84 -22.97 51.95
C MET A 1 -6.45 -22.94 50.48
N PHE A 2 -7.37 -22.60 49.58
CA PHE A 2 -7.06 -22.37 48.16
C PHE A 2 -7.47 -20.93 47.83
N ARG A 3 -6.50 -20.09 47.49
CA ARG A 3 -6.73 -18.70 47.05
C ARG A 3 -7.03 -18.72 45.56
N ALA A 4 -8.26 -18.36 45.18
CA ALA A 4 -8.60 -18.05 43.79
C ALA A 4 -7.98 -16.69 43.43
N GLY A 5 -7.07 -16.68 42.46
CA GLY A 5 -6.51 -15.46 41.88
C GLY A 5 -7.53 -14.83 40.93
N LEU A 6 -7.98 -13.63 41.26
CA LEU A 6 -8.82 -12.81 40.38
C LEU A 6 -7.91 -12.24 39.27
N ALA A 7 -8.04 -12.77 38.06
CA ALA A 7 -7.39 -12.19 36.89
C ALA A 7 -8.14 -10.91 36.49
N LEU A 8 -7.49 -9.76 36.69
CA LEU A 8 -7.99 -8.47 36.23
C LEU A 8 -7.83 -8.41 34.70
N VAL A 9 -8.91 -8.66 33.96
CA VAL A 9 -8.94 -8.37 32.52
C VAL A 9 -9.06 -6.86 32.37
N ALA A 10 -7.94 -6.21 32.04
CA ALA A 10 -7.96 -4.80 31.64
C ALA A 10 -8.66 -4.69 30.27
N SER A 11 -9.96 -4.42 30.30
CA SER A 11 -10.70 -3.96 29.12
C SER A 11 -10.21 -2.56 28.79
N ALA A 12 -9.44 -2.41 27.71
CA ALA A 12 -9.13 -1.11 27.16
C ALA A 12 -10.45 -0.46 26.71
N ALA A 13 -10.88 0.56 27.44
CA ALA A 13 -12.04 1.36 27.09
C ALA A 13 -11.79 2.00 25.71
N THR A 14 -12.59 1.63 24.72
CA THR A 14 -12.62 2.31 23.43
C THR A 14 -13.28 3.66 23.68
N ASN A 15 -12.50 4.74 23.72
CA ASN A 15 -13.04 6.09 23.83
C ASN A 15 -13.82 6.41 22.54
N ALA A 16 -15.13 6.23 22.60
CA ALA A 16 -16.07 6.80 21.64
C ALA A 16 -16.08 8.32 21.83
N GLY A 17 -15.18 9.03 21.13
CA GLY A 17 -15.08 10.49 21.20
C GLY A 17 -13.74 11.12 20.83
N SER A 18 -12.78 10.39 20.25
CA SER A 18 -11.53 11.00 19.80
C SER A 18 -11.77 11.89 18.58
N GLU A 19 -11.47 13.18 18.69
CA GLU A 19 -11.46 14.12 17.55
C GLU A 19 -10.50 13.64 16.44
N PRO A 20 -10.76 13.98 15.16
CA PRO A 20 -9.82 13.69 14.09
C PRO A 20 -8.43 14.30 14.36
N VAL A 21 -7.38 13.49 14.18
CA VAL A 21 -5.99 13.92 14.34
C VAL A 21 -5.47 14.41 12.99
N LYS A 22 -4.88 15.61 12.96
CA LYS A 22 -4.33 16.21 11.73
C LYS A 22 -2.80 16.12 11.73
N LEU A 23 -2.26 15.54 10.67
CA LEU A 23 -0.85 15.61 10.29
C LEU A 23 -0.75 16.41 8.98
N PRO A 24 0.42 16.97 8.62
CA PRO A 24 0.54 17.70 7.35
C PRO A 24 0.13 16.82 6.14
N GLY A 25 -0.94 17.24 5.45
CA GLY A 25 -1.53 16.54 4.30
C GLY A 25 -2.38 15.30 4.63
N ILE A 26 -2.62 15.00 5.92
CA ILE A 26 -3.33 13.81 6.38
C ILE A 26 -4.32 14.14 7.50
N GLU A 27 -5.52 13.59 7.41
CA GLU A 27 -6.49 13.52 8.50
C GLU A 27 -6.71 12.07 8.93
N VAL A 28 -6.62 11.80 10.22
CA VAL A 28 -6.89 10.49 10.83
C VAL A 28 -8.19 10.58 11.59
N ASP A 29 -9.17 9.78 11.21
CA ASP A 29 -10.44 9.60 11.91
C ASP A 29 -10.38 8.26 12.67
N PRO A 30 -10.11 8.27 13.99
CA PRO A 30 -10.03 7.02 14.76
C PRO A 30 -11.39 6.37 14.98
N VAL A 31 -12.49 7.15 14.95
CA VAL A 31 -13.86 6.65 15.14
C VAL A 31 -14.34 5.96 13.88
N GLY A 32 -14.23 6.62 12.72
CA GLY A 32 -14.53 6.05 11.41
C GLY A 32 -13.43 5.12 10.87
N ARG A 33 -12.32 4.97 11.61
CA ARG A 33 -11.15 4.14 11.28
C ARG A 33 -10.64 4.39 9.86
N CYS A 34 -10.40 5.65 9.52
CA CYS A 34 -10.00 6.06 8.19
C CYS A 34 -8.84 7.05 8.24
N VAL A 35 -7.84 6.87 7.40
CA VAL A 35 -6.85 7.89 7.07
C VAL A 35 -7.24 8.51 5.72
N THR A 36 -7.34 9.83 5.66
CA THR A 36 -7.57 10.60 4.44
C THR A 36 -6.30 11.37 4.11
N VAL A 37 -5.75 11.16 2.91
CA VAL A 37 -4.49 11.78 2.46
C VAL A 37 -4.77 12.67 1.27
N GLU A 38 -4.25 13.89 1.28
CA GLU A 38 -4.29 14.79 0.13
C GLU A 38 -3.42 14.24 -1.01
N SER A 39 -3.98 14.16 -2.22
CA SER A 39 -3.31 13.53 -3.36
C SER A 39 -3.68 14.20 -4.68
N THR A 40 -2.85 13.96 -5.70
CA THR A 40 -3.04 14.47 -7.07
C THR A 40 -2.94 13.32 -8.06
N VAL A 41 -3.84 13.26 -9.05
CA VAL A 41 -3.77 12.27 -10.13
C VAL A 41 -2.55 12.56 -11.02
N CYS A 42 -1.66 11.58 -11.20
CA CYS A 42 -0.42 11.81 -11.96
C CYS A 42 -0.58 11.59 -13.47
N LEU A 43 -1.27 10.52 -13.88
CA LEU A 43 -1.23 10.04 -15.26
C LEU A 43 -2.61 9.70 -15.80
N ARG A 44 -2.70 9.62 -17.12
CA ARG A 44 -3.89 9.15 -17.86
C ARG A 44 -3.58 7.98 -18.81
N LYS A 45 -2.33 7.58 -18.93
CA LYS A 45 -1.90 6.41 -19.72
C LYS A 45 -0.52 5.99 -19.25
N GLY A 46 -0.20 4.72 -19.41
CA GLY A 46 1.11 4.18 -19.06
C GLY A 46 1.01 3.01 -18.10
N THR A 47 2.15 2.34 -17.94
CA THR A 47 2.36 1.27 -16.98
C THR A 47 2.43 1.83 -15.57
N LEU A 48 1.89 1.08 -14.61
CA LEU A 48 1.89 1.42 -13.21
C LEU A 48 2.83 0.49 -12.44
N GLU A 49 3.75 1.10 -11.73
CA GLU A 49 4.56 0.46 -10.70
C GLU A 49 3.97 0.70 -9.30
N LEU A 50 3.24 1.81 -9.12
CA LEU A 50 2.65 2.21 -7.84
C LEU A 50 1.21 2.68 -8.02
N VAL A 51 0.43 2.48 -6.96
CA VAL A 51 -0.83 3.20 -6.75
C VAL A 51 -0.52 4.61 -6.24
N ALA A 52 0.40 4.75 -5.30
CA ALA A 52 0.76 6.05 -4.73
C ALA A 52 2.27 6.18 -4.53
N CYS A 53 2.81 7.33 -4.94
CA CYS A 53 4.17 7.77 -4.63
C CYS A 53 4.17 9.13 -3.91
N GLY A 54 5.31 9.54 -3.37
CA GLY A 54 5.47 10.91 -2.89
C GLY A 54 5.79 11.85 -4.05
N LYS A 55 5.78 13.17 -3.80
CA LYS A 55 6.03 14.18 -4.84
C LYS A 55 7.37 14.02 -5.56
N GLY A 56 8.42 13.63 -4.84
CA GLY A 56 9.75 13.40 -5.40
C GLY A 56 9.94 12.01 -6.03
N GLY A 57 8.89 11.17 -5.99
CA GLY A 57 8.96 9.79 -6.43
C GLY A 57 8.63 9.60 -7.91
N LYS A 58 8.20 8.39 -8.24
CA LYS A 58 7.92 7.93 -9.60
C LYS A 58 6.54 8.36 -10.10
N VAL A 59 6.32 9.67 -10.19
CA VAL A 59 5.05 10.25 -10.65
C VAL A 59 4.65 9.78 -12.05
N HIS A 60 5.62 9.40 -12.89
CA HIS A 60 5.41 8.89 -14.25
C HIS A 60 5.03 7.39 -14.31
N GLU A 61 4.94 6.73 -13.15
CA GLU A 61 4.64 5.31 -12.98
C GLU A 61 3.57 5.07 -11.89
N SER A 62 2.94 6.14 -11.41
CA SER A 62 2.03 6.12 -10.25
C SER A 62 0.64 6.60 -10.61
N LEU A 63 -0.40 6.04 -9.97
CA LEU A 63 -1.78 6.50 -10.16
C LEU A 63 -1.99 7.89 -9.54
N VAL A 64 -1.53 8.08 -8.30
CA VAL A 64 -1.56 9.36 -7.60
C VAL A 64 -0.22 9.68 -6.92
N SER A 65 0.05 10.96 -6.70
CA SER A 65 1.11 11.43 -5.81
C SER A 65 0.49 12.02 -4.55
N ILE A 66 1.11 11.77 -3.40
CA ILE A 66 0.65 12.36 -2.13
C ILE A 66 1.43 13.62 -1.79
N GLU A 67 0.76 14.54 -1.10
CA GLU A 67 1.37 15.79 -0.61
C GLU A 67 2.11 15.59 0.72
N ALA A 68 1.68 14.62 1.52
CA ALA A 68 2.22 14.33 2.83
C ALA A 68 3.56 13.58 2.76
N ARG A 69 4.37 13.69 3.81
CA ARG A 69 5.56 12.86 3.97
C ARG A 69 5.17 11.39 4.23
N PRO A 70 5.86 10.41 3.63
CA PRO A 70 5.60 8.98 3.89
C PRO A 70 5.61 8.59 5.37
N LEU A 71 6.49 9.20 6.19
CA LEU A 71 6.52 9.03 7.64
C LEU A 71 5.22 9.46 8.34
N HIS A 72 4.56 10.52 7.85
CA HIS A 72 3.25 10.91 8.39
C HIS A 72 2.19 9.86 8.07
N LEU A 73 2.24 9.26 6.87
CA LEU A 73 1.31 8.19 6.50
C LEU A 73 1.53 6.93 7.34
N HIS A 74 2.80 6.56 7.56
CA HIS A 74 3.15 5.49 8.50
C HIS A 74 2.55 5.77 9.89
N THR A 75 2.77 6.97 10.42
CA THR A 75 2.28 7.39 11.73
C THR A 75 0.75 7.34 11.82
N ALA A 76 0.06 7.78 10.77
CA ALA A 76 -1.39 7.75 10.70
C ALA A 76 -1.97 6.32 10.78
N LEU A 77 -1.33 5.35 10.12
CA LEU A 77 -1.73 3.95 10.20
C LEU A 77 -1.50 3.35 11.61
N LEU A 78 -0.40 3.73 12.28
CA LEU A 78 -0.17 3.36 13.68
C LEU A 78 -1.24 3.94 14.61
N LEU A 79 -1.68 5.19 14.38
CA LEU A 79 -2.75 5.82 15.17
C LEU A 79 -4.11 5.11 15.01
N LEU A 80 -4.34 4.42 13.88
CA LEU A 80 -5.49 3.53 13.69
C LEU A 80 -5.30 2.13 14.30
N GLY A 81 -4.16 1.88 14.95
CA GLY A 81 -3.83 0.62 15.62
C GLY A 81 -3.32 -0.47 14.71
N LEU A 82 -2.96 -0.16 13.45
CA LEU A 82 -2.37 -1.15 12.55
C LEU A 82 -0.92 -1.43 12.91
N LYS A 83 -0.49 -2.67 12.67
CA LYS A 83 0.87 -3.12 12.90
C LYS A 83 1.62 -3.24 11.57
N PRO A 84 2.77 -2.55 11.43
CA PRO A 84 3.63 -2.77 10.29
C PRO A 84 4.30 -4.14 10.39
N GLY A 85 4.53 -4.76 9.25
CA GLY A 85 5.35 -5.96 9.14
C GLY A 85 6.68 -5.67 8.47
N ASN A 86 6.87 -6.22 7.28
CA ASN A 86 8.05 -6.02 6.45
C ASN A 86 7.67 -6.08 4.96
N PRO A 87 8.36 -5.34 4.07
CA PRO A 87 8.27 -5.59 2.64
C PRO A 87 8.89 -6.96 2.32
N ALA A 88 8.81 -7.46 1.09
CA ALA A 88 9.52 -8.69 0.75
C ALA A 88 11.04 -8.48 0.90
N ILE A 89 11.74 -9.39 1.58
CA ILE A 89 13.18 -9.25 1.86
C ILE A 89 13.96 -10.45 1.31
N MET A 90 15.12 -10.16 0.73
CA MET A 90 16.17 -11.13 0.46
C MET A 90 17.24 -11.02 1.53
N GLU A 91 17.29 -12.01 2.42
CA GLU A 91 18.29 -12.05 3.49
C GLU A 91 19.38 -13.06 3.19
N ARG A 92 20.63 -12.67 3.42
CA ARG A 92 21.75 -13.60 3.41
C ARG A 92 21.74 -14.40 4.71
N VAL A 93 21.59 -15.71 4.61
CA VAL A 93 21.73 -16.63 5.75
C VAL A 93 23.22 -16.95 5.89
N GLY A 94 23.80 -16.63 7.05
CA GLY A 94 25.22 -16.89 7.33
C GLY A 94 25.57 -18.39 7.27
N GLY A 95 26.81 -18.69 6.85
CA GLY A 95 27.37 -20.02 6.67
C GLY A 95 28.62 -19.98 5.78
N GLU A 96 29.26 -21.14 5.58
CA GLU A 96 30.39 -21.29 4.64
C GLU A 96 29.97 -21.16 3.17
N GLU A 97 28.69 -21.38 2.87
CA GLU A 97 28.08 -21.18 1.55
C GLU A 97 27.10 -20.00 1.57
N GLU A 98 27.14 -19.16 0.54
CA GLU A 98 26.16 -18.08 0.37
C GLU A 98 24.77 -18.65 0.11
N ARG A 99 23.90 -18.59 1.11
CA ARG A 99 22.49 -18.97 0.99
C ARG A 99 21.59 -17.76 1.18
N TRP A 100 20.65 -17.58 0.25
CA TRP A 100 19.64 -16.53 0.32
C TRP A 100 18.31 -17.09 0.83
N ARG A 101 17.66 -16.36 1.73
CA ARG A 101 16.30 -16.64 2.22
C ARG A 101 15.37 -15.53 1.75
N HIS A 102 14.30 -15.93 1.08
CA HIS A 102 13.18 -15.05 0.75
C HIS A 102 12.23 -14.99 1.95
N LEU A 103 12.09 -13.81 2.56
CA LEU A 103 11.01 -13.54 3.51
C LEU A 103 9.83 -12.92 2.75
N PRO A 104 8.62 -13.50 2.85
CA PRO A 104 7.45 -12.90 2.23
C PRO A 104 7.11 -11.56 2.91
N PRO A 105 6.40 -10.66 2.21
CA PRO A 105 5.90 -9.45 2.82
C PRO A 105 4.88 -9.78 3.91
N SER A 106 4.81 -8.93 4.93
CA SER A 106 3.90 -9.08 6.07
C SER A 106 3.39 -7.73 6.57
N GLY A 107 2.34 -7.75 7.39
CA GLY A 107 1.73 -6.55 7.99
C GLY A 107 0.22 -6.65 8.05
N ASP A 108 -0.42 -5.73 8.78
CA ASP A 108 -1.88 -5.66 8.80
C ASP A 108 -2.43 -5.22 7.44
N PRO A 109 -3.58 -5.76 7.00
CA PRO A 109 -4.19 -5.37 5.74
C PRO A 109 -4.75 -3.94 5.78
N VAL A 110 -4.64 -3.24 4.66
CA VAL A 110 -5.12 -1.88 4.43
C VAL A 110 -5.89 -1.85 3.11
N GLU A 111 -7.16 -1.48 3.17
CA GLU A 111 -7.97 -1.20 1.99
C GLU A 111 -7.71 0.22 1.48
N VAL A 112 -7.58 0.35 0.16
CA VAL A 112 -7.16 1.59 -0.50
C VAL A 112 -8.23 2.06 -1.48
N PHE A 113 -8.69 3.29 -1.30
CA PHE A 113 -9.71 3.93 -2.12
C PHE A 113 -9.25 5.30 -2.61
N LEU A 114 -9.80 5.75 -3.74
CA LEU A 114 -9.76 7.16 -4.15
C LEU A 114 -11.14 7.78 -3.98
N THR A 115 -11.18 9.00 -3.46
CA THR A 115 -12.39 9.82 -3.45
C THR A 115 -12.15 11.21 -4.02
N TRP A 116 -13.16 11.73 -4.71
CA TRP A 116 -13.16 13.08 -5.27
C TRP A 116 -14.61 13.59 -5.38
N LYS A 117 -14.76 14.87 -5.69
CA LYS A 117 -16.07 15.46 -5.99
C LYS A 117 -16.29 15.47 -7.50
N GLU A 118 -17.43 14.99 -7.96
CA GLU A 118 -17.85 15.14 -9.34
C GLU A 118 -18.27 16.58 -9.66
N LYS A 119 -18.47 16.87 -10.94
CA LYS A 119 -18.98 18.19 -11.39
C LYS A 119 -20.35 18.53 -10.80
N SER A 120 -21.14 17.51 -10.46
CA SER A 120 -22.43 17.65 -9.77
C SER A 120 -22.30 18.11 -8.31
N GLY A 121 -21.10 18.02 -7.72
CA GLY A 121 -20.83 18.25 -6.30
C GLY A 121 -20.95 16.98 -5.44
N GLU A 122 -21.40 15.85 -6.00
CA GLU A 122 -21.48 14.57 -5.30
C GLU A 122 -20.08 14.01 -5.02
N ALA A 123 -19.86 13.50 -3.81
CA ALA A 123 -18.63 12.79 -3.47
C ALA A 123 -18.70 11.36 -3.99
N VAL A 124 -17.72 10.98 -4.81
CA VAL A 124 -17.57 9.62 -5.33
C VAL A 124 -16.38 8.98 -4.65
N GLU A 125 -16.51 7.71 -4.29
CA GLU A 125 -15.44 6.88 -3.78
C GLU A 125 -15.37 5.59 -4.61
N ARG A 126 -14.16 5.17 -4.97
CA ARG A 126 -13.90 3.94 -5.72
C ARG A 126 -12.67 3.22 -5.18
N PRO A 127 -12.67 1.88 -5.14
CA PRO A 127 -11.46 1.11 -4.81
C PRO A 127 -10.40 1.33 -5.88
N VAL A 128 -9.12 1.36 -5.50
CA VAL A 128 -8.04 1.62 -6.48
C VAL A 128 -7.96 0.59 -7.59
N SER A 129 -8.43 -0.64 -7.34
CA SER A 129 -8.52 -1.72 -8.33
C SER A 129 -9.40 -1.39 -9.54
N ASP A 130 -10.34 -0.45 -9.43
CA ASP A 130 -11.16 -0.01 -10.57
C ASP A 130 -10.34 0.73 -11.64
N PHE A 131 -9.19 1.29 -11.25
CA PHE A 131 -8.32 2.09 -12.12
C PHE A 131 -7.07 1.35 -12.61
N ILE A 132 -6.97 0.05 -12.34
CA ILE A 132 -5.76 -0.73 -12.59
C ILE A 132 -6.14 -2.01 -13.33
N VAL A 133 -5.63 -2.15 -14.55
CA VAL A 133 -5.88 -3.30 -15.43
C VAL A 133 -4.57 -3.88 -15.91
N ARG A 134 -4.55 -5.18 -16.25
CA ARG A 134 -3.36 -5.82 -16.77
C ARG A 134 -3.04 -5.29 -18.18
N VAL A 135 -1.76 -5.04 -18.45
CA VAL A 135 -1.27 -4.67 -19.79
C VAL A 135 -1.65 -5.78 -20.77
N ARG A 136 -2.24 -5.39 -21.91
CA ARG A 136 -2.57 -6.33 -23.00
C ARG A 136 -1.58 -6.17 -24.15
N ASP A 137 -0.97 -7.26 -24.58
CA ASP A 137 -0.09 -7.28 -25.75
C ASP A 137 -0.84 -7.26 -27.10
N GLY A 138 -0.19 -6.66 -28.10
CA GLY A 138 -0.74 -6.14 -29.35
C GLY A 138 -1.32 -7.13 -30.38
N ALA A 139 -1.58 -8.39 -30.02
CA ALA A 139 -2.27 -9.34 -30.90
C ALA A 139 -3.67 -9.76 -30.40
N ASN A 140 -3.94 -9.61 -29.08
CA ASN A 140 -5.19 -10.07 -28.45
C ASN A 140 -5.93 -8.95 -27.70
N ARG A 141 -5.59 -7.68 -27.94
CA ARG A 141 -6.17 -6.52 -27.25
C ARG A 141 -7.69 -6.44 -27.37
N GLU A 142 -8.24 -6.78 -28.53
CA GLU A 142 -9.68 -6.71 -28.82
C GLU A 142 -10.47 -7.95 -28.35
N SER A 143 -9.82 -9.10 -28.24
CA SER A 143 -10.46 -10.40 -27.90
C SER A 143 -10.30 -10.80 -26.43
N ALA A 144 -9.27 -10.30 -25.74
CA ALA A 144 -9.04 -10.60 -24.33
C ALA A 144 -9.93 -9.74 -23.42
N ARG A 145 -10.59 -10.41 -22.45
CA ARG A 145 -11.36 -9.74 -21.41
C ARG A 145 -10.45 -8.83 -20.57
N GLU A 146 -10.96 -7.67 -20.17
CA GLU A 146 -10.28 -6.79 -19.20
C GLU A 146 -10.05 -7.53 -17.89
N GLU A 147 -8.78 -7.76 -17.55
CA GLU A 147 -8.38 -8.26 -16.24
C GLU A 147 -8.02 -7.06 -15.35
N ARG A 148 -8.81 -6.82 -14.30
CA ARG A 148 -8.54 -5.80 -13.29
C ARG A 148 -7.61 -6.34 -12.21
N LEU A 149 -6.93 -5.45 -11.51
CA LEU A 149 -6.25 -5.81 -10.27
C LEU A 149 -7.29 -6.47 -9.33
N PRO A 150 -7.06 -7.72 -8.87
CA PRO A 150 -8.09 -8.49 -8.19
C PRO A 150 -8.32 -8.07 -6.73
N THR A 151 -7.64 -7.02 -6.26
CA THR A 151 -7.67 -6.56 -4.88
C THR A 151 -7.45 -5.06 -4.81
N HIS A 152 -8.04 -4.42 -3.81
CA HIS A 152 -7.71 -3.07 -3.34
C HIS A 152 -7.14 -3.10 -1.91
N THR A 153 -6.78 -4.28 -1.41
CA THR A 153 -6.16 -4.50 -0.10
C THR A 153 -4.67 -4.78 -0.24
N PHE A 154 -3.87 -4.04 0.54
CA PHE A 154 -2.41 -4.09 0.60
C PHE A 154 -1.97 -4.42 2.03
N LEU A 155 -0.76 -4.92 2.22
CA LEU A 155 -0.17 -5.14 3.54
C LEU A 155 0.57 -3.89 3.99
N PHE A 156 0.39 -3.49 5.25
CA PHE A 156 1.20 -2.48 5.90
C PHE A 156 2.61 -3.01 6.17
N ALA A 157 3.47 -2.95 5.16
CA ALA A 157 4.86 -3.41 5.24
C ALA A 157 5.73 -2.52 6.12
N GLY A 158 5.42 -1.22 6.21
CA GLY A 158 6.08 -0.29 7.12
C GLY A 158 7.45 0.22 6.66
N SER A 159 7.89 -0.08 5.43
CA SER A 159 9.20 0.28 4.88
C SER A 159 10.37 -0.22 5.76
N ARG A 160 11.55 0.41 5.66
CA ARG A 160 12.75 0.06 6.42
C ARG A 160 13.43 1.30 6.99
N LEU A 161 14.05 1.12 8.15
CA LEU A 161 15.03 2.06 8.71
C LEU A 161 16.42 1.50 8.43
N VAL A 162 17.24 2.25 7.73
CA VAL A 162 18.63 1.88 7.44
C VAL A 162 19.60 2.77 8.21
N ASP A 163 20.68 2.16 8.69
CA ASP A 163 21.79 2.89 9.28
C ASP A 163 22.49 3.74 8.21
N ASN A 164 22.91 4.94 8.61
CA ASN A 164 23.78 5.79 7.80
C ASN A 164 25.21 5.72 8.37
N GLU A 165 26.23 5.92 7.53
CA GLU A 165 27.64 5.93 7.97
C GLU A 165 27.90 7.00 9.04
N SER A 166 27.22 8.14 8.93
CA SER A 166 27.16 9.16 9.97
C SER A 166 25.76 9.80 10.02
N GLY A 167 25.28 10.10 11.22
CA GLY A 167 23.98 10.76 11.43
C GLY A 167 22.81 9.81 11.76
N PRO A 168 21.58 10.35 11.83
CA PRO A 168 20.38 9.57 12.18
C PRO A 168 20.05 8.54 11.09
N ARG A 169 19.36 7.46 11.45
CA ARG A 169 18.87 6.45 10.48
C ARG A 169 17.98 7.08 9.41
N THR A 170 18.06 6.54 8.19
CA THR A 170 17.17 6.94 7.09
C THR A 170 15.95 6.02 7.06
N TYR A 171 14.75 6.62 7.06
CA TYR A 171 13.52 5.92 6.74
C TYR A 171 13.37 5.83 5.22
N LEU A 172 13.38 4.63 4.66
CA LEU A 172 13.51 4.46 3.21
C LEU A 172 12.31 4.97 2.44
N ALA A 173 11.07 4.83 2.92
CA ALA A 173 9.93 5.39 2.21
C ALA A 173 10.00 6.92 2.09
N ASP A 174 10.55 7.63 3.09
CA ASP A 174 10.80 9.08 3.00
C ASP A 174 11.89 9.43 1.96
N ARG A 175 12.78 8.50 1.62
CA ARG A 175 13.86 8.71 0.64
C ARG A 175 13.47 8.29 -0.78
N GLU A 176 12.88 7.10 -0.89
CA GLU A 176 12.56 6.44 -2.17
C GLU A 176 11.17 6.82 -2.68
N GLU A 177 10.31 7.37 -1.81
CA GLU A 177 8.97 7.84 -2.14
C GLU A 177 8.05 6.75 -2.72
N ASN A 178 8.35 5.48 -2.44
CA ASN A 178 7.51 4.33 -2.78
C ASN A 178 6.50 4.08 -1.64
N LEU A 179 5.23 4.47 -1.81
CA LEU A 179 4.23 4.32 -0.76
C LEU A 179 3.35 3.10 -0.94
N ILE A 180 2.62 2.99 -2.05
CA ILE A 180 1.71 1.86 -2.29
C ILE A 180 2.11 1.19 -3.59
N SER A 181 2.84 0.09 -3.50
CA SER A 181 3.51 -0.50 -4.66
C SER A 181 2.76 -1.70 -5.24
N LEU A 182 2.72 -1.77 -6.57
CA LEU A 182 2.26 -2.91 -7.35
C LEU A 182 3.42 -3.85 -7.73
N ALA A 183 4.63 -3.30 -7.82
CA ALA A 183 5.88 -4.05 -7.93
C ALA A 183 6.61 -4.11 -6.57
N THR A 184 7.49 -5.09 -6.40
CA THR A 184 8.28 -5.26 -5.17
C THR A 184 9.60 -4.50 -5.27
N PHE A 185 9.84 -3.52 -4.40
CA PHE A 185 11.10 -2.76 -4.32
C PHE A 185 11.91 -3.08 -3.06
N GLY A 186 11.23 -3.51 -1.99
CA GLY A 186 11.87 -3.79 -0.70
C GLY A 186 11.99 -2.56 0.21
N ASP A 187 11.33 -1.47 -0.13
CA ASP A 187 11.31 -0.23 0.66
C ASP A 187 9.90 0.39 0.78
N GLU A 188 8.90 -0.23 0.15
CA GLU A 188 7.54 0.28 0.12
C GLU A 188 6.83 0.29 1.50
N LEU A 189 5.98 1.30 1.70
CA LEU A 189 5.16 1.43 2.92
C LEU A 189 4.01 0.41 2.95
N LEU A 190 3.27 0.30 1.85
CA LEU A 190 2.22 -0.67 1.60
C LEU A 190 2.58 -1.50 0.35
N CYS A 191 2.41 -2.82 0.44
CA CYS A 191 2.75 -3.74 -0.64
C CYS A 191 1.63 -4.75 -0.92
N LEU A 192 1.66 -5.38 -2.09
CA LEU A 192 0.81 -6.54 -2.36
C LEU A 192 1.29 -7.76 -1.51
N PRO A 193 0.41 -8.73 -1.20
CA PRO A 193 0.73 -9.88 -0.33
C PRO A 193 1.64 -10.95 -0.97
N GLY A 194 2.39 -10.59 -2.02
CA GLY A 194 3.26 -11.48 -2.77
C GLY A 194 4.46 -10.74 -3.36
N VAL A 195 5.31 -11.46 -4.08
CA VAL A 195 6.47 -10.88 -4.78
C VAL A 195 6.12 -10.65 -6.25
N TYR A 196 6.32 -9.41 -6.71
CA TYR A 196 5.98 -8.97 -8.07
C TYR A 196 7.21 -8.32 -8.71
N SER A 197 7.89 -9.08 -9.57
CA SER A 197 9.08 -8.58 -10.30
C SER A 197 8.68 -7.62 -11.41
N ARG A 198 9.40 -6.50 -11.52
CA ARG A 198 9.26 -5.52 -12.61
C ARG A 198 9.53 -6.14 -13.99
N ASP A 199 10.47 -7.08 -14.06
CA ASP A 199 10.90 -7.69 -15.34
C ASP A 199 9.88 -8.67 -15.91
N ASN A 200 8.87 -9.05 -15.11
CA ASN A 200 7.83 -9.95 -15.56
C ASN A 200 6.74 -9.17 -16.32
N GLN A 201 6.91 -9.05 -17.63
CA GLN A 201 5.97 -8.36 -18.52
C GLN A 201 4.52 -8.88 -18.39
N ALA A 202 4.33 -10.17 -18.03
CA ALA A 202 3.01 -10.76 -17.81
C ALA A 202 2.30 -10.25 -16.53
N LEU A 203 3.01 -9.54 -15.66
CA LEU A 203 2.50 -8.96 -14.41
C LEU A 203 2.40 -7.43 -14.46
N LEU A 204 2.67 -6.81 -15.60
CA LEU A 204 2.58 -5.35 -15.73
C LEU A 204 1.12 -4.89 -15.64
N TRP A 205 0.92 -3.86 -14.84
CA TRP A 205 -0.34 -3.17 -14.69
C TRP A 205 -0.29 -1.86 -15.47
N GLU A 206 -1.42 -1.43 -16.01
CA GLU A 206 -1.60 -0.12 -16.62
C GLU A 206 -2.86 0.56 -16.08
N ILE A 207 -2.88 1.88 -16.27
CA ILE A 207 -3.97 2.72 -15.83
C ILE A 207 -5.25 2.51 -16.65
N ASN A 208 -6.35 2.19 -15.97
CA ASN A 208 -7.70 2.28 -16.50
C ASN A 208 -8.28 3.65 -16.18
N THR A 209 -8.39 4.49 -17.20
CA THR A 209 -8.89 5.86 -17.04
C THR A 209 -10.40 5.97 -16.95
N LYS A 210 -11.12 4.86 -17.09
CA LYS A 210 -12.57 4.88 -17.03
C LYS A 210 -13.01 5.35 -15.65
N ALA A 211 -13.63 6.53 -15.61
CA ALA A 211 -14.05 7.25 -14.40
C ALA A 211 -12.93 7.82 -13.51
N LEU A 212 -11.65 7.74 -13.90
CA LEU A 212 -10.59 8.47 -13.20
C LEU A 212 -10.63 9.96 -13.56
N PRO A 213 -10.49 10.88 -12.59
CA PRO A 213 -10.32 12.30 -12.88
C PRO A 213 -9.12 12.59 -13.81
N ALA A 214 -9.10 13.79 -14.40
CA ALA A 214 -7.97 14.19 -15.25
C ALA A 214 -6.67 14.30 -14.42
N PRO A 215 -5.49 14.12 -15.03
CA PRO A 215 -4.22 14.43 -14.37
C PRO A 215 -4.22 15.85 -13.77
N GLU A 216 -3.44 16.03 -12.71
CA GLU A 216 -3.38 17.26 -11.91
C GLU A 216 -4.67 17.58 -11.13
N THR A 217 -5.70 16.72 -11.19
CA THR A 217 -6.88 16.86 -10.34
C THR A 217 -6.55 16.45 -8.92
N ARG A 218 -6.89 17.32 -7.96
CA ARG A 218 -6.83 16.99 -6.53
C ARG A 218 -7.90 15.96 -6.17
N VAL A 219 -7.47 14.92 -5.50
CA VAL A 219 -8.29 13.83 -4.98
C VAL A 219 -7.84 13.51 -3.55
N TYR A 220 -8.55 12.61 -2.88
CA TYR A 220 -8.08 12.06 -1.61
C TYR A 220 -7.88 10.56 -1.72
N LEU A 221 -6.75 10.10 -1.21
CA LEU A 221 -6.49 8.70 -0.97
C LEU A 221 -7.03 8.34 0.41
N ARG A 222 -7.90 7.32 0.49
CA ARG A 222 -8.49 6.86 1.75
C ARG A 222 -8.01 5.46 2.08
N LEU A 223 -7.43 5.33 3.28
CA LEU A 223 -6.90 4.07 3.80
C LEU A 223 -7.73 3.63 5.00
N ARG A 224 -8.19 2.38 4.98
CA ARG A 224 -8.96 1.77 6.07
C ARG A 224 -8.31 0.45 6.48
N PRO A 225 -8.34 0.07 7.76
CA PRO A 225 -7.94 -1.28 8.16
C PRO A 225 -8.79 -2.31 7.41
N GLY A 226 -8.14 -3.24 6.71
CA GLY A 226 -8.81 -4.33 6.03
C GLY A 226 -9.19 -5.48 6.97
N MET A 227 -10.06 -6.35 6.51
CA MET A 227 -10.30 -7.63 7.18
C MET A 227 -9.10 -8.56 6.93
N GLY A 228 -8.65 -9.28 7.97
CA GLY A 228 -7.52 -10.20 7.89
C GLY A 228 -7.57 -11.08 6.63
N ILE A 229 -6.53 -11.03 5.80
CA ILE A 229 -6.45 -11.85 4.60
C ILE A 229 -6.27 -13.30 5.05
N GLY A 230 -7.31 -14.12 4.93
CA GLY A 230 -7.17 -15.57 5.01
C GLY A 230 -6.25 -16.04 3.89
N LEU A 231 -4.97 -16.23 4.20
CA LEU A 231 -3.94 -16.67 3.26
C LEU A 231 -4.25 -18.10 2.76
N THR A 232 -4.99 -18.23 1.66
CA THR A 232 -4.94 -19.44 0.83
C THR A 232 -3.78 -19.29 -0.15
N SER A 233 -2.57 -19.57 0.30
CA SER A 233 -1.39 -19.63 -0.57
C SER A 233 -1.44 -20.89 -1.44
N LYS A 234 -1.99 -20.79 -2.66
CA LYS A 234 -1.64 -21.72 -3.73
C LYS A 234 -0.33 -21.25 -4.34
N GLN A 235 0.79 -21.78 -3.84
CA GLN A 235 2.08 -21.67 -4.53
C GLN A 235 1.97 -22.42 -5.86
N SER A 236 2.15 -21.71 -6.97
CA SER A 236 2.37 -22.32 -8.27
C SER A 236 3.79 -22.90 -8.28
N GLU A 237 3.89 -24.23 -8.22
CA GLU A 237 5.14 -24.96 -8.44
C GLU A 237 5.70 -24.61 -9.83
N GLN A 238 6.86 -23.95 -9.86
CA GLN A 238 7.67 -23.87 -11.06
C GLN A 238 8.27 -25.25 -11.32
N LYS A 239 7.77 -25.94 -12.35
CA LYS A 239 8.47 -27.08 -12.95
C LYS A 239 9.79 -26.59 -13.55
N LYS A 240 10.91 -27.02 -12.96
CA LYS A 240 12.24 -26.98 -13.57
C LYS A 240 12.17 -27.61 -14.97
N LYS A 241 12.66 -26.89 -15.97
CA LYS A 241 13.27 -27.46 -17.18
C LYS A 241 14.76 -27.22 -17.09
#